data_AF-A0A3P3Z2W2-F1
#
_entry.id   AF-A0A3P3Z2W2-F1
#
_cell.length_a   1.000
_cell.length_b   1.000
_cell.length_c   1.000
_cell.angle_alpha   90.00
_cell.angle_beta   90.00
_cell.angle_gamma   90.00
#
_symmetry.space_group_name_H-M   'P 1'
#
loop_
_entity.id
_entity.type
_entity.pdbx_description
1 polymer ?
#
loop_
_entity_poly.entity_id
_entity_poly.type
_entity_poly.pdbx_seq_one_letter_code
_entity_poly.pdbx_strand_id
1 'polypeptide(L)'
;MIGDRIYMTATMSERKSIMFAHANTVVALPGGVGTFDELLEVITLFQLNAYRPKIGLVNVEGFFEVFIALLKHLIAEGFLEEKVLGFLVIRPTATEVMEALKSFTPPPSPAFTLTWPSRP
;
A
#
# COMPACT_ATOMS: atom_id res chain seq x y z
N MET A 1 21.98 14.37 -6.59
CA MET A 1 21.33 13.26 -7.32
C MET A 1 20.39 12.58 -6.33
N ILE A 2 19.17 12.20 -6.73
CA ILE A 2 18.28 11.43 -5.85
C ILE A 2 18.71 9.96 -5.94
N GLY A 3 19.33 9.42 -4.88
CA GLY A 3 19.79 8.03 -4.75
C GLY A 3 21.28 7.80 -5.08
N ASP A 4 21.91 6.85 -4.37
CA ASP A 4 23.33 6.50 -4.50
C ASP A 4 23.59 5.26 -5.38
N ARG A 5 22.53 4.55 -5.78
CA ARG A 5 22.59 3.31 -6.58
C ARG A 5 21.46 3.28 -7.61
N ILE A 6 21.77 2.75 -8.80
CA ILE A 6 20.82 2.56 -9.90
C ILE A 6 20.82 1.09 -10.29
N TYR A 7 19.64 0.49 -10.40
CA TYR A 7 19.43 -0.88 -10.84
C TYR A 7 18.79 -0.87 -12.23
N MET A 8 19.42 -1.56 -13.19
CA MET A 8 18.84 -1.79 -14.51
C MET A 8 18.16 -3.16 -14.50
N THR A 9 16.90 -3.23 -14.95
CA THR A 9 16.09 -4.45 -14.92
C THR A 9 15.56 -4.78 -16.30
N ALA A 10 15.41 -6.06 -16.60
CA ALA A 10 14.86 -6.51 -17.88
C ALA A 10 13.33 -6.42 -17.94
N THR A 11 12.66 -6.47 -16.78
CA THR A 11 11.19 -6.49 -16.70
C THR A 11 10.63 -5.58 -15.60
N MET A 12 9.36 -5.22 -15.73
CA MET A 12 8.65 -4.44 -14.70
C MET A 12 8.46 -5.21 -13.39
N SER A 13 8.21 -6.52 -13.47
CA SER A 13 8.09 -7.38 -12.29
C SER A 13 9.40 -7.42 -11.50
N GLU A 14 10.54 -7.58 -12.18
CA GLU A 14 11.86 -7.53 -11.56
C GLU A 14 12.11 -6.16 -10.89
N ARG A 15 11.77 -5.06 -11.57
CA ARG A 15 11.88 -3.71 -11.00
C ARG A 15 11.09 -3.59 -9.69
N LYS A 16 9.84 -4.03 -9.67
CA LYS A 16 8.99 -3.99 -8.47
C LYS A 16 9.54 -4.87 -7.35
N SER A 17 9.98 -6.09 -7.67
CA SER A 17 10.60 -7.00 -6.70
C SER A 17 11.83 -6.40 -6.03
N ILE A 18 12.73 -5.76 -6.79
CA ILE A 18 13.91 -5.08 -6.23
C ILE A 18 13.48 -3.91 -5.34
N MET A 19 12.54 -3.08 -5.78
CA MET A 19 12.02 -1.97 -4.96
C MET A 19 11.45 -2.45 -3.63
N PHE A 20 10.63 -3.52 -3.65
CA PHE A 20 10.01 -4.07 -2.43
C PHE A 20 11.04 -4.74 -1.51
N ALA A 21 12.04 -5.43 -2.06
CA ALA A 21 13.11 -6.04 -1.27
C ALA A 21 13.96 -5.00 -0.51
N HIS A 22 14.06 -3.79 -1.03
CA HIS A 22 14.87 -2.70 -0.45
C HIS A 22 14.05 -1.67 0.35
N ALA A 23 12.74 -1.83 0.46
CA ALA A 23 11.86 -0.89 1.14
C ALA A 23 11.29 -1.49 2.44
N ASN A 24 11.42 -0.76 3.56
CA ASN A 24 10.65 -1.04 4.78
C ASN A 24 9.40 -0.15 4.88
N THR A 25 9.28 0.81 3.97
CA THR A 25 8.21 1.81 3.94
C THR A 25 7.96 2.18 2.49
N VAL A 26 6.70 2.20 2.11
CA VAL A 26 6.23 2.58 0.77
C VAL A 26 5.34 3.80 0.92
N VAL A 27 5.61 4.84 0.14
CA VAL A 27 4.79 6.07 0.14
C VAL A 27 4.31 6.34 -1.28
N ALA A 28 2.99 6.38 -1.47
CA ALA A 28 2.40 6.78 -2.73
C ALA A 28 2.05 8.27 -2.71
N LEU A 29 2.48 8.97 -3.75
CA LEU A 29 2.08 10.33 -4.07
C LEU A 29 0.94 10.29 -5.11
N PRO A 30 0.22 11.41 -5.35
CA PRO A 30 -0.72 11.49 -6.46
C PRO A 30 -0.08 11.07 -7.78
N GLY A 31 -0.72 10.16 -8.49
CA GLY A 31 -0.16 9.53 -9.68
C GLY A 31 -1.20 8.75 -10.46
N GLY A 32 -0.79 8.23 -11.62
CA GLY A 32 -1.66 7.49 -12.52
C GLY A 32 -1.70 5.99 -12.25
N VAL A 33 -2.08 5.23 -13.28
CA VAL A 33 -2.22 3.77 -13.23
C VAL A 33 -0.97 3.04 -12.73
N GLY A 34 0.24 3.52 -13.05
CA GLY A 34 1.48 2.91 -12.56
C GLY A 34 1.65 2.99 -11.05
N THR A 35 1.25 4.11 -10.44
CA THR A 35 1.25 4.28 -8.98
C THR A 35 0.25 3.33 -8.32
N PHE A 36 -0.93 3.17 -8.92
CA PHE A 36 -1.95 2.26 -8.40
C PHE A 36 -1.57 0.78 -8.58
N ASP A 37 -0.91 0.41 -9.67
CA ASP A 37 -0.36 -0.94 -9.90
C ASP A 37 0.60 -1.33 -8.76
N GLU A 38 1.57 -0.47 -8.46
CA GLU A 38 2.53 -0.70 -7.37
C GLU A 38 1.84 -0.69 -5.99
N LEU A 39 0.94 0.26 -5.73
CA LEU A 39 0.25 0.37 -4.45
C LEU A 39 -0.64 -0.85 -4.15
N LEU A 40 -1.43 -1.29 -5.13
CA LEU A 40 -2.32 -2.45 -4.98
C LEU A 40 -1.52 -3.74 -4.83
N GLU A 41 -0.38 -3.88 -5.51
CA GLU A 41 0.50 -5.03 -5.32
C GLU A 41 1.07 -5.06 -3.89
N VAL A 42 1.52 -3.93 -3.34
CA VAL A 42 1.99 -3.86 -1.95
C VAL A 42 0.87 -4.19 -0.95
N ILE A 43 -0.35 -3.68 -1.16
CA ILE A 43 -1.52 -4.02 -0.31
C ILE A 43 -1.80 -5.52 -0.38
N THR A 44 -1.78 -6.12 -1.57
CA THR A 44 -2.02 -7.55 -1.76
C THR A 44 -0.95 -8.39 -1.06
N LEU A 45 0.33 -8.05 -1.21
CA LEU A 45 1.43 -8.74 -0.54
C LEU A 45 1.36 -8.62 0.99
N PHE A 46 0.85 -7.49 1.50
CA PHE A 46 0.58 -7.31 2.92
C PHE A 46 -0.52 -8.26 3.42
N GLN A 47 -1.63 -8.38 2.68
CA GLN A 47 -2.72 -9.29 3.01
C GLN A 47 -2.29 -10.76 3.01
N LEU A 48 -1.37 -11.13 2.11
CA LEU A 48 -0.78 -12.47 2.04
C LEU A 48 0.32 -12.71 3.08
N ASN A 49 0.64 -11.73 3.92
CA ASN A 49 1.75 -11.77 4.89
C ASN A 49 3.12 -12.03 4.21
N ALA A 50 3.25 -11.74 2.91
CA ALA A 50 4.47 -11.97 2.13
C ALA A 50 5.45 -10.80 2.23
N TYR A 51 4.94 -9.57 2.37
CA TYR A 51 5.74 -8.36 2.52
C TYR A 51 4.95 -7.33 3.35
N ARG A 52 5.57 -6.77 4.40
CA ARG A 52 4.87 -5.93 5.39
C ARG A 52 5.55 -4.57 5.60
N PRO A 53 5.60 -3.70 4.59
CA PRO A 53 6.08 -2.35 4.78
C PRO A 53 5.06 -1.53 5.56
N LYS A 54 5.50 -0.39 6.09
CA LYS A 54 4.59 0.70 6.43
C LYS A 54 4.11 1.36 5.13
N ILE A 55 2.82 1.61 4.97
CA ILE A 55 2.26 2.18 3.73
C ILE A 55 1.71 3.57 4.02
N GLY A 56 2.21 4.57 3.29
CA GLY A 56 1.76 5.97 3.40
C GLY A 56 1.12 6.47 2.10
N LEU A 57 0.07 7.28 2.21
CA LEU A 57 -0.55 7.99 1.09
C LEU A 57 -0.49 9.50 1.35
N VAL A 58 0.12 10.25 0.43
CA VAL A 58 0.13 11.71 0.46
C VAL A 58 -1.14 12.23 -0.22
N ASN A 59 -2.18 12.50 0.57
CA ASN A 59 -3.51 12.86 0.12
C ASN A 59 -3.66 14.37 -0.15
N VAL A 60 -2.87 14.87 -1.09
CA VAL A 60 -2.91 16.28 -1.53
C VAL A 60 -4.31 16.58 -2.07
N GLU A 61 -4.97 17.62 -1.52
CA GLU A 61 -6.29 18.10 -1.97
C GLU A 61 -7.38 17.00 -2.07
N GLY A 62 -7.25 15.92 -1.28
CA GLY A 62 -8.21 14.82 -1.31
C GLY A 62 -8.08 13.89 -2.53
N PHE A 63 -6.94 13.87 -3.22
CA PHE A 63 -6.71 13.01 -4.39
C PHE A 63 -7.07 11.53 -4.18
N PHE A 64 -6.77 10.97 -3.00
CA PHE A 64 -7.03 9.57 -2.68
C PHE A 64 -8.45 9.30 -2.14
N GLU A 65 -9.32 10.30 -1.97
CA GLU A 65 -10.66 10.08 -1.41
C GLU A 65 -11.49 9.08 -2.22
N VAL A 66 -11.42 9.14 -3.55
CA VAL A 66 -12.12 8.20 -4.44
C VAL A 66 -11.57 6.78 -4.28
N PHE A 67 -10.26 6.63 -4.13
CA PHE A 67 -9.62 5.33 -3.89
C PHE A 67 -10.00 4.76 -2.52
N ILE A 68 -10.03 5.60 -1.48
CA ILE A 68 -10.46 5.20 -0.13
C ILE A 68 -11.94 4.77 -0.16
N ALA A 69 -12.78 5.48 -0.91
CA ALA A 69 -14.18 5.10 -1.11
C ALA A 69 -14.32 3.75 -1.82
N LEU A 70 -13.48 3.46 -2.83
CA LEU A 70 -13.41 2.14 -3.47
C LEU A 70 -13.04 1.05 -2.46
N LEU A 71 -12.02 1.25 -1.64
CA LEU A 71 -11.63 0.26 -0.62
C LEU A 71 -12.77 0.01 0.38
N LYS A 72 -13.47 1.06 0.81
CA LYS A 72 -14.65 0.94 1.68
C LYS A 72 -15.78 0.15 1.00
N HIS A 73 -16.02 0.38 -0.28
CA HIS A 73 -17.01 -0.38 -1.05
C HIS A 73 -16.62 -1.87 -1.12
N LEU A 74 -15.37 -2.18 -1.44
CA LEU A 74 -14.88 -3.57 -1.46
C LEU A 74 -14.99 -4.26 -0.09
N ILE A 75 -14.80 -3.51 1.01
CA ILE A 75 -15.04 -4.02 2.37
C ILE A 75 -16.52 -4.32 2.59
N ALA A 76 -17.41 -3.40 2.21
CA ALA A 76 -18.85 -3.57 2.37
C ALA A 76 -19.40 -4.78 1.59
N GLU A 77 -18.85 -5.04 0.40
CA GLU A 77 -19.19 -6.17 -0.45
C GLU A 77 -18.47 -7.48 -0.06
N GLY A 78 -17.63 -7.46 0.99
CA GLY A 78 -16.92 -8.65 1.49
C GLY A 78 -15.71 -9.09 0.67
N PHE A 79 -15.22 -8.27 -0.27
CA PHE A 79 -14.00 -8.54 -1.04
C PHE A 79 -12.71 -8.15 -0.30
N LEU A 80 -12.80 -7.33 0.76
CA LEU A 80 -11.67 -6.92 1.59
C LEU A 80 -12.05 -6.95 3.08
N GLU A 81 -11.08 -7.23 3.95
CA GLU A 81 -11.25 -7.07 5.39
C GLU A 81 -11.13 -5.60 5.81
N GLU A 82 -11.90 -5.18 6.81
CA GLU A 82 -11.84 -3.81 7.38
C GLU A 82 -10.42 -3.41 7.83
N LYS A 83 -9.64 -4.39 8.28
CA LYS A 83 -8.24 -4.20 8.72
C LYS A 83 -7.36 -3.58 7.64
N VAL A 84 -7.70 -3.73 6.34
CA VAL A 84 -6.94 -3.18 5.21
C VAL A 84 -6.71 -1.67 5.36
N LEU A 85 -7.75 -0.93 5.75
CA LEU A 85 -7.63 0.52 5.96
C LEU A 85 -6.73 0.87 7.14
N GLY A 86 -6.64 -0.02 8.14
CA GLY A 86 -5.77 0.15 9.30
C GLY A 86 -4.27 0.05 9.00
N PHE A 87 -3.88 -0.46 7.84
CA PHE A 87 -2.46 -0.52 7.42
C PHE A 87 -1.99 0.73 6.67
N LEU A 88 -2.91 1.65 6.29
CA LEU A 88 -2.62 2.83 5.49
C LEU A 88 -2.50 4.09 6.36
N VAL A 89 -1.37 4.79 6.25
CA VAL A 89 -1.17 6.11 6.87
C VAL A 89 -1.47 7.20 5.84
N ILE A 90 -2.57 7.92 6.02
CA ILE A 90 -3.05 8.90 5.04
C ILE A 90 -2.94 10.31 5.62
N ARG A 91 -2.17 11.19 5.01
CA ARG A 91 -2.00 12.60 5.44
C ARG A 91 -1.86 13.54 4.23
N PRO A 92 -2.25 14.82 4.35
CA PRO A 92 -2.22 15.76 3.22
C PRO A 92 -0.82 16.13 2.73
N THR A 93 0.22 16.00 3.56
CA THR A 93 1.59 16.39 3.19
C THR A 93 2.59 15.26 3.40
N ALA A 94 3.67 15.26 2.61
CA ALA A 94 4.74 14.26 2.72
C ALA A 94 5.39 14.27 4.11
N THR A 95 5.59 15.45 4.70
CA THR A 95 6.14 15.60 6.06
C THR A 95 5.27 14.92 7.10
N GLU A 96 3.95 15.14 7.05
CA GLU A 96 3.01 14.51 7.98
C GLU A 96 2.93 13.00 7.80
N VAL A 97 2.96 12.51 6.55
CA VAL A 97 3.03 11.07 6.26
C VAL A 97 4.28 10.48 6.91
N MET A 98 5.45 11.08 6.68
CA MET A 98 6.72 10.58 7.20
C MET A 98 6.76 10.61 8.73
N GLU A 99 6.24 11.64 9.37
CA GLU A 99 6.18 11.72 10.83
C GLU A 99 5.28 10.64 11.42
N ALA A 100 4.08 10.45 10.87
CA ALA A 100 3.17 9.41 11.30
C ALA A 100 3.76 8.00 11.10
N LEU A 101 4.51 7.78 10.02
CA LEU A 101 5.16 6.49 9.74
C LEU A 101 6.29 6.15 10.71
N LYS A 102 6.95 7.12 11.35
CA LYS A 102 8.02 6.83 12.33
C LYS A 102 7.50 6.01 13.51
N SER A 103 6.37 6.42 14.10
CA SER A 103 5.75 5.74 15.23
C SER A 103 4.73 4.66 14.86
N PHE A 104 4.38 4.54 13.57
CA PHE A 104 3.38 3.56 13.12
C PHE A 104 3.92 2.12 13.19
N THR A 105 3.12 1.23 13.77
CA THR A 105 3.36 -0.22 13.76
C THR A 105 2.22 -0.87 12.98
N PRO A 106 2.48 -1.51 11.83
CA PRO A 106 1.43 -2.15 11.05
C PRO A 106 0.71 -3.22 11.88
N PRO A 107 -0.64 -3.22 11.94
CA PRO A 107 -1.38 -4.29 12.60
C PRO A 107 -1.05 -5.67 12.01
N PRO A 108 -1.23 -6.77 12.77
CA PRO A 108 -0.96 -8.12 12.29
C PRO A 108 -1.69 -8.42 10.97
N SER A 109 -1.02 -9.14 10.08
CA SER A 109 -1.58 -9.49 8.76
C SER A 109 -2.83 -10.39 8.91
N PRO A 110 -3.85 -10.20 8.06
CA PRO A 110 -5.04 -11.06 8.04
C PRO A 110 -4.79 -12.47 7.46
N ALA A 111 -3.59 -12.78 6.95
CA ALA A 111 -3.30 -13.97 6.13
C ALA A 111 -3.73 -15.35 6.68
N PHE A 112 -4.08 -15.48 7.97
CA PHE A 112 -4.64 -16.72 8.51
C PHE A 112 -6.17 -16.85 8.39
N THR A 113 -6.87 -15.83 7.92
CA THR A 113 -8.34 -15.82 7.86
C THR A 113 -8.87 -15.30 6.53
N LEU A 114 -8.23 -15.64 5.41
CA LEU A 114 -8.87 -15.49 4.10
C LEU A 114 -9.88 -16.63 3.87
N THR A 115 -10.78 -16.83 4.83
CA THR A 115 -11.95 -17.69 4.65
C THR A 115 -12.94 -16.91 3.79
N TRP A 116 -13.23 -17.45 2.61
CA TRP A 116 -14.31 -17.00 1.73
C TRP A 116 -15.53 -17.90 1.97
N PRO A 117 -16.36 -17.67 3.01
CA PRO A 117 -17.44 -18.61 3.37
C PRO A 117 -18.56 -18.67 2.33
N SER A 118 -18.73 -17.64 1.51
CA SER A 118 -19.74 -17.61 0.44
C SER A 118 -19.41 -16.51 -0.56
N ARG A 119 -19.13 -16.89 -1.82
CA ARG A 119 -19.22 -15.97 -2.97
C ARG A 119 -20.71 -15.83 -3.38
N PRO A 120 -21.11 -14.72 -4.02
CA PRO A 120 -22.22 -14.74 -4.97
C PRO A 120 -21.91 -15.66 -6.16
#